data_AF-A0A2D6XD31-F1
#
_entry.id   AF-A0A2D6XD31-F1
#
_cell.length_a   1.000
_cell.length_b   1.000
_cell.length_c   1.000
_cell.angle_alpha   90.00
_cell.angle_beta   90.00
_cell.angle_gamma   90.00
#
_symmetry.space_group_name_H-M   'P 1'
#
loop_
_entity.id
_entity.type
_entity.pdbx_description
1 polymer ?
#
loop_
_entity_poly.entity_id
_entity_poly.type
_entity_poly.pdbx_seq_one_letter_code
_entity_poly.pdbx_strand_id
1 'polypeptide(L)'
;MNIDTLVESFYKKATDEDLINEVLQFLITEAKKRDITLSWDGIPDIPISEIPWSSVETVEGEGADIPGPERQQLMQFLDDIEGDDLKDKIEGLSAFYDADPSALIDKTKDMTAKEKISAALGYLTFFKTLTKIIAHFNASSAGFSFEAFLGVLLGGTQIPASGADTIADLVDQQGVPISLKLYTEGQLKVGGSFTDLANDLRKYEQMQYVAVTKTLNDEKTSGRLDFYRFNFTLDNIGNILSAAGLHNPSLIMLPDKFVKNPEEFADIEIPAPPKEEELVELYTNRVKELGDASGVPGDILTNAVAAVGLPDDTSMLKGQKKRFGRDELPIVRSPKLSTGGNIKLAVRMGLLPEEPPPFPVRGGKAAQPQRDEWLETYGTRVETALNIYNNVVAAAYNDVVVMTRRNLEARQALVAKAGGKYLGVEQSVEVYNGLPTPALKKKALLLSYGFVNTEQFDLTQPRVLTVDQLAAPYPVFPGGQTEVKLGSIEVGQEKVVGLMKKVSQIIDESVFLIFEDLKVLTTNIQAYFGNGLKDDEQASRAIEASDSIGERTKELKDDEN
;
A
#
# COMPACT_ATOMS: atom_id res chain seq x y z
N MET A 1 -43.71 34.55 2.60
CA MET A 1 -44.53 34.93 3.78
C MET A 1 -43.56 35.01 4.95
N ASN A 2 -43.51 36.12 5.71
CA ASN A 2 -42.68 36.16 6.92
C ASN A 2 -43.51 35.68 8.13
N ILE A 3 -42.87 35.39 9.27
CA ILE A 3 -43.56 34.86 10.45
C ILE A 3 -44.69 35.79 10.92
N ASP A 4 -44.50 37.11 10.78
CA ASP A 4 -45.50 38.12 11.16
C ASP A 4 -46.75 38.05 10.25
N THR A 5 -46.56 37.76 8.97
CA THR A 5 -47.65 37.59 8.00
C THR A 5 -48.46 36.32 8.27
N LEU A 6 -47.77 35.25 8.69
CA LEU A 6 -48.39 33.97 9.08
C LEU A 6 -49.19 34.12 10.38
N VAL A 7 -48.65 34.85 11.35
CA VAL A 7 -49.32 35.16 12.62
C VAL A 7 -50.53 36.08 12.37
N GLU A 8 -50.42 37.07 11.49
CA GLU A 8 -51.57 37.90 11.12
C GLU A 8 -52.68 37.13 10.40
N SER A 9 -52.35 36.16 9.54
CA SER A 9 -53.38 35.31 8.90
C SER A 9 -54.04 34.38 9.93
N PHE A 10 -53.27 33.93 10.94
CA PHE A 10 -53.74 33.15 12.11
C PHE A 10 -54.86 33.83 12.88
N TYR A 11 -54.83 35.15 12.98
CA TYR A 11 -55.85 35.91 13.70
C TYR A 11 -57.00 36.45 12.82
N LYS A 12 -56.94 36.30 11.49
CA LYS A 12 -57.89 36.95 10.55
C LYS A 12 -58.81 35.99 9.79
N LYS A 13 -58.54 34.69 9.68
CA LYS A 13 -59.36 33.74 8.89
C LYS A 13 -60.37 32.98 9.75
N ALA A 14 -61.55 32.75 9.18
CA ALA A 14 -62.74 32.25 9.89
C ALA A 14 -62.90 30.71 9.85
N THR A 15 -61.99 29.98 9.20
CA THR A 15 -62.02 28.51 9.13
C THR A 15 -60.62 27.95 9.25
N ASP A 16 -60.47 26.94 10.13
CA ASP A 16 -59.19 26.29 10.47
C ASP A 16 -58.46 25.67 9.26
N GLU A 17 -59.19 25.34 8.18
CA GLU A 17 -58.70 24.64 7.00
C GLU A 17 -57.75 25.49 6.12
N ASP A 18 -58.09 26.76 5.86
CA ASP A 18 -57.25 27.66 5.05
C ASP A 18 -55.96 28.02 5.76
N LEU A 19 -56.01 28.06 7.09
CA LEU A 19 -54.89 28.41 7.94
C LEU A 19 -53.89 27.27 8.05
N ILE A 20 -54.37 26.04 8.21
CA ILE A 20 -53.51 24.85 8.26
C ILE A 20 -52.87 24.61 6.88
N ASN A 21 -53.61 24.78 5.78
CA ASN A 21 -53.02 24.68 4.43
C ASN A 21 -51.97 25.77 4.17
N GLU A 22 -52.17 26.98 4.68
CA GLU A 22 -51.21 28.08 4.58
C GLU A 22 -49.96 27.83 5.46
N VAL A 23 -50.14 27.29 6.67
CA VAL A 23 -49.04 26.88 7.56
C VAL A 23 -48.27 25.69 6.97
N LEU A 24 -48.95 24.67 6.42
CA LEU A 24 -48.30 23.54 5.76
C LEU A 24 -47.58 23.96 4.48
N GLN A 25 -48.19 24.82 3.66
CA GLN A 25 -47.48 25.42 2.52
C GLN A 25 -46.29 26.25 2.97
N PHE A 26 -46.40 27.00 4.07
CA PHE A 26 -45.29 27.74 4.64
C PHE A 26 -44.20 26.81 5.14
N LEU A 27 -44.52 25.73 5.86
CA LEU A 27 -43.55 24.73 6.32
C LEU A 27 -42.88 24.01 5.16
N ILE A 28 -43.62 23.65 4.10
CA ILE A 28 -43.05 23.09 2.87
C ILE A 28 -42.17 24.12 2.15
N THR A 29 -42.57 25.39 2.13
CA THR A 29 -41.80 26.47 1.48
C THR A 29 -40.54 26.82 2.28
N GLU A 30 -40.61 26.82 3.62
CA GLU A 30 -39.48 27.03 4.51
C GLU A 30 -38.56 25.82 4.55
N ALA A 31 -39.09 24.60 4.52
CA ALA A 31 -38.29 23.40 4.33
C ALA A 31 -37.60 23.44 2.97
N LYS A 32 -38.29 23.78 1.86
CA LYS A 32 -37.69 24.01 0.53
C LYS A 32 -36.65 25.14 0.51
N LYS A 33 -36.65 26.03 1.50
CA LYS A 33 -35.65 27.10 1.67
C LYS A 33 -34.51 26.74 2.61
N ARG A 34 -34.70 25.75 3.48
CA ARG A 34 -33.67 25.20 4.33
C ARG A 34 -32.88 24.20 3.50
N ASP A 35 -31.98 24.70 2.67
CA ASP A 35 -30.90 23.88 2.13
C ASP A 35 -30.23 23.18 3.33
N ILE A 36 -30.25 21.85 3.37
CA ILE A 36 -29.38 21.12 4.29
C ILE A 36 -27.96 21.51 3.90
N THR A 37 -27.39 22.43 4.67
CA THR A 37 -26.06 22.96 4.41
C THR A 37 -25.05 21.94 4.92
N LEU A 38 -24.81 20.90 4.13
CA LEU A 38 -23.67 20.02 4.33
C LEU A 38 -22.42 20.90 4.23
N SER A 39 -21.61 20.92 5.29
CA SER A 39 -20.32 21.62 5.32
C SER A 39 -19.19 20.63 5.13
N TRP A 40 -18.06 21.10 4.60
CA TRP A 40 -16.87 20.25 4.41
C TRP A 40 -16.46 19.53 5.70
N ASP A 41 -16.63 20.20 6.84
CA ASP A 41 -16.36 19.65 8.18
C ASP A 41 -17.40 18.60 8.62
N GLY A 42 -18.59 18.58 7.98
CA GLY A 42 -19.64 17.61 8.23
C GLY A 42 -19.48 16.26 7.52
N ILE A 43 -18.57 16.15 6.54
CA ILE A 43 -18.19 14.84 5.97
C ILE A 43 -17.28 14.14 6.99
N PRO A 44 -17.49 12.84 7.29
CA PRO A 44 -16.56 12.06 8.11
C PRO A 44 -15.11 12.30 7.72
N ASP A 45 -14.28 12.55 8.72
CA ASP A 45 -12.86 12.77 8.54
C ASP A 45 -12.09 11.57 9.07
N ILE A 46 -11.39 10.88 8.18
CA ILE A 46 -10.58 9.72 8.54
C ILE A 46 -9.14 10.25 8.71
N PRO A 47 -8.60 10.28 9.95
CA PRO A 47 -7.28 10.84 10.21
C PRO A 47 -6.19 9.98 9.56
N ILE A 48 -5.70 10.42 8.39
CA ILE A 48 -4.68 9.69 7.62
C ILE A 48 -3.28 9.80 8.26
N SER A 49 -3.09 10.74 9.19
CA SER A 49 -1.77 11.15 9.72
C SER A 49 -1.27 10.43 10.98
N GLU A 50 -2.07 9.57 11.63
CA GLU A 50 -1.70 8.93 12.92
C GLU A 50 -1.72 7.40 12.84
N ILE A 51 -1.49 6.92 11.64
CA ILE A 51 -1.87 5.60 11.24
C ILE A 51 -0.62 4.68 11.28
N PRO A 52 -0.67 3.53 12.00
CA PRO A 52 0.33 2.47 11.87
C PRO A 52 0.25 1.72 10.53
N TRP A 53 -0.46 2.23 9.51
CA TRP A 53 -0.45 1.66 8.15
C TRP A 53 0.87 1.97 7.40
N SER A 54 1.71 2.87 7.93
CA SER A 54 3.09 3.11 7.47
C SER A 54 4.16 2.61 8.46
N SER A 55 3.72 1.98 9.55
CA SER A 55 4.61 1.42 10.55
C SER A 55 5.38 0.26 9.92
N VAL A 56 6.67 0.50 9.65
CA VAL A 56 7.62 -0.57 9.34
C VAL A 56 7.81 -1.48 10.57
N GLU A 57 7.29 -1.13 11.74
CA GLU A 57 7.29 -1.97 12.93
C GLU A 57 6.04 -2.86 12.90
N THR A 58 6.23 -4.05 12.34
CA THR A 58 5.43 -5.22 12.67
C THR A 58 5.38 -5.36 14.19
N VAL A 59 4.20 -5.56 14.75
CA VAL A 59 4.07 -6.06 16.12
C VAL A 59 4.96 -7.30 16.24
N GLU A 60 5.78 -7.37 17.28
CA GLU A 60 6.69 -8.51 17.50
C GLU A 60 5.92 -9.83 17.46
N GLY A 61 6.25 -10.67 16.47
CA GLY A 61 5.71 -12.02 16.33
C GLY A 61 4.36 -12.06 15.63
N GLU A 62 4.36 -12.68 14.46
CA GLU A 62 3.21 -12.92 13.57
C GLU A 62 2.85 -11.70 12.70
N GLY A 63 3.29 -11.72 11.43
CA GLY A 63 2.98 -10.75 10.39
C GLY A 63 1.50 -10.75 9.95
N ALA A 64 0.59 -10.75 10.91
CA ALA A 64 -0.82 -10.52 10.70
C ALA A 64 -1.07 -9.00 10.64
N ASP A 65 -1.50 -8.55 9.47
CA ASP A 65 -2.16 -7.26 9.27
C ASP A 65 -3.41 -7.24 10.17
N ILE A 66 -3.34 -6.58 11.33
CA ILE A 66 -4.51 -6.35 12.17
C ILE A 66 -5.18 -5.10 11.62
N PRO A 67 -6.38 -5.18 11.02
CA PRO A 67 -7.06 -4.00 10.52
C PRO A 67 -7.33 -3.07 11.71
N GLY A 68 -6.60 -1.96 11.77
CA GLY A 68 -6.85 -0.93 12.78
C GLY A 68 -8.29 -0.41 12.65
N PRO A 69 -8.86 0.14 13.75
CA PRO A 69 -10.23 0.69 13.74
C PRO A 69 -10.51 1.65 12.58
N GLU A 70 -9.52 2.46 12.20
CA GLU A 70 -9.61 3.44 11.10
C GLU A 70 -9.69 2.75 9.72
N ARG A 71 -9.04 1.59 9.55
CA ARG A 71 -9.09 0.83 8.29
C ARG A 71 -10.44 0.18 8.14
N GLN A 72 -10.97 -0.39 9.22
CA GLN A 72 -12.33 -0.95 9.23
C GLN A 72 -13.37 0.13 8.94
N GLN A 73 -13.18 1.32 9.52
CA GLN A 73 -14.04 2.46 9.24
C GLN A 73 -13.97 2.90 7.78
N LEU A 74 -12.77 2.99 7.19
CA LEU A 74 -12.64 3.30 5.77
C LEU A 74 -13.26 2.20 4.89
N MET A 75 -13.02 0.92 5.19
CA MET A 75 -13.62 -0.22 4.49
C MET A 75 -15.14 -0.12 4.48
N GLN A 76 -15.76 0.15 5.64
CA GLN A 76 -17.22 0.33 5.74
C GLN A 76 -17.73 1.41 4.80
N PHE A 77 -17.01 2.53 4.65
CA PHE A 77 -17.41 3.60 3.73
C PHE A 77 -17.13 3.26 2.25
N LEU A 78 -16.11 2.45 1.96
CA LEU A 78 -15.71 2.11 0.59
C LEU A 78 -16.42 0.86 0.04
N ASP A 79 -17.00 0.03 0.91
CA ASP A 79 -17.83 -1.14 0.52
C ASP A 79 -19.06 -0.70 -0.29
N ASP A 80 -19.58 0.50 -0.02
CA ASP A 80 -20.72 1.09 -0.74
C ASP A 80 -20.35 1.64 -2.15
N ILE A 81 -19.07 1.62 -2.54
CA ILE A 81 -18.65 2.02 -3.89
C ILE A 81 -18.92 0.87 -4.87
N GLU A 82 -19.85 1.11 -5.79
CA GLU A 82 -20.23 0.20 -6.87
C GLU A 82 -19.00 -0.26 -7.68
N GLY A 83 -18.99 -1.55 -8.05
CA GLY A 83 -18.00 -2.16 -8.93
C GLY A 83 -17.22 -3.31 -8.27
N ASP A 84 -17.02 -4.37 -9.05
CA ASP A 84 -16.37 -5.60 -8.59
C ASP A 84 -14.83 -5.54 -8.72
N ASP A 85 -14.32 -4.68 -9.61
CA ASP A 85 -12.89 -4.51 -9.85
C ASP A 85 -12.47 -3.03 -9.86
N LEU A 86 -11.16 -2.76 -9.98
CA LEU A 86 -10.66 -1.38 -10.02
C LEU A 86 -11.29 -0.56 -11.15
N LYS A 87 -11.50 -1.13 -12.33
CA LYS A 87 -12.06 -0.40 -13.48
C LYS A 87 -13.49 0.01 -13.16
N ASP A 88 -14.32 -0.92 -12.71
CA ASP A 88 -15.72 -0.68 -12.42
C ASP A 88 -15.87 0.33 -11.27
N LYS A 89 -15.01 0.25 -10.24
CA LYS A 89 -14.98 1.24 -9.15
C LYS A 89 -14.58 2.63 -9.64
N ILE A 90 -13.55 2.76 -10.48
CA ILE A 90 -13.13 4.05 -11.04
C ILE A 90 -14.20 4.63 -11.98
N GLU A 91 -14.84 3.78 -12.80
CA GLU A 91 -15.96 4.18 -13.66
C GLU A 91 -17.18 4.61 -12.84
N GLY A 92 -17.53 3.88 -11.78
CA GLY A 92 -18.60 4.22 -10.84
C GLY A 92 -18.34 5.56 -10.15
N LEU A 93 -17.11 5.77 -9.65
CA LEU A 93 -16.67 7.02 -9.04
C LEU A 93 -16.74 8.20 -10.02
N SER A 94 -16.23 8.03 -11.25
CA SER A 94 -16.29 9.08 -12.28
C SER A 94 -17.74 9.38 -12.66
N ALA A 95 -18.56 8.34 -12.85
CA ALA A 95 -19.97 8.50 -13.21
C ALA A 95 -20.76 9.19 -12.09
N PHE A 96 -20.53 8.82 -10.83
CA PHE A 96 -21.15 9.48 -9.68
C PHE A 96 -20.77 10.96 -9.60
N TYR A 97 -19.50 11.26 -9.86
CA TYR A 97 -18.98 12.62 -9.85
C TYR A 97 -19.60 13.50 -10.95
N ASP A 98 -19.67 12.97 -12.17
CA ASP A 98 -20.17 13.68 -13.35
C ASP A 98 -21.70 13.72 -13.44
N ALA A 99 -22.40 12.78 -12.79
CA ALA A 99 -23.85 12.70 -12.82
C ALA A 99 -24.52 14.00 -12.36
N ASP A 100 -25.59 14.37 -13.04
CA ASP A 100 -26.49 15.38 -12.55
C ASP A 100 -27.33 14.83 -11.38
N PRO A 101 -27.90 15.70 -10.53
CA PRO A 101 -28.70 15.25 -9.39
C PRO A 101 -29.83 14.29 -9.80
N SER A 102 -30.49 14.54 -10.94
CA SER A 102 -31.57 13.67 -11.46
C SER A 102 -31.11 12.25 -11.78
N ALA A 103 -29.93 12.09 -12.38
CA ALA A 103 -29.36 10.78 -12.70
C ALA A 103 -28.96 10.00 -11.44
N LEU A 104 -28.51 10.71 -10.39
CA LEU A 104 -28.24 10.10 -9.10
C LEU A 104 -29.53 9.69 -8.39
N ILE A 105 -30.58 10.51 -8.47
CA ILE A 105 -31.91 10.18 -7.94
C ILE A 105 -32.49 8.94 -8.65
N ASP A 106 -32.38 8.88 -9.98
CA ASP A 106 -32.85 7.74 -10.78
C ASP A 106 -32.06 6.46 -10.47
N LYS A 107 -30.73 6.54 -10.37
CA LYS A 107 -29.89 5.39 -9.98
C LYS A 107 -30.23 4.85 -8.60
N THR A 108 -30.66 5.73 -7.71
CA THR A 108 -30.97 5.37 -6.33
C THR A 108 -32.47 5.18 -6.11
N LYS A 109 -33.29 5.15 -7.15
CA LYS A 109 -34.76 5.16 -7.03
C LYS A 109 -35.30 3.97 -6.22
N ASP A 110 -34.69 2.81 -6.40
CA ASP A 110 -35.10 1.56 -5.75
C ASP A 110 -34.40 1.33 -4.40
N MET A 111 -33.53 2.26 -3.97
CA MET A 111 -32.84 2.22 -2.68
C MET A 111 -33.71 2.85 -1.58
N THR A 112 -33.65 2.29 -0.38
CA THR A 112 -34.21 2.90 0.83
C THR A 112 -33.50 4.23 1.13
N ALA A 113 -34.16 5.13 1.86
CA ALA A 113 -33.53 6.40 2.23
C ALA A 113 -32.20 6.23 2.98
N LYS A 114 -32.08 5.17 3.79
CA LYS A 114 -30.83 4.79 4.49
C LYS A 114 -29.72 4.43 3.51
N GLU A 115 -29.99 3.56 2.56
CA GLU A 115 -29.01 3.14 1.53
C GLU A 115 -28.56 4.34 0.69
N LYS A 116 -29.48 5.25 0.34
CA LYS A 116 -29.14 6.51 -0.38
C LYS A 116 -28.16 7.37 0.40
N ILE A 117 -28.44 7.56 1.70
CA ILE A 117 -27.59 8.37 2.58
C ILE A 117 -26.24 7.68 2.78
N SER A 118 -26.21 6.36 3.00
CA SER A 118 -24.98 5.59 3.18
C SER A 118 -24.09 5.67 1.95
N ALA A 119 -24.64 5.37 0.77
CA ALA A 119 -23.92 5.48 -0.49
C ALA A 119 -23.37 6.90 -0.69
N ALA A 120 -24.19 7.93 -0.51
CA ALA A 120 -23.76 9.30 -0.69
C ALA A 120 -22.66 9.72 0.29
N LEU A 121 -22.73 9.29 1.56
CA LEU A 121 -21.67 9.50 2.54
C LEU A 121 -20.40 8.71 2.19
N GLY A 122 -20.51 7.50 1.66
CA GLY A 122 -19.39 6.69 1.18
C GLY A 122 -18.62 7.40 0.07
N TYR A 123 -19.32 7.86 -0.98
CA TYR A 123 -18.73 8.66 -2.06
C TYR A 123 -18.08 9.96 -1.53
N LEU A 124 -18.79 10.73 -0.68
CA LEU A 124 -18.24 11.98 -0.12
C LEU A 124 -16.99 11.73 0.72
N THR A 125 -17.00 10.68 1.55
CA THR A 125 -15.87 10.28 2.39
C THR A 125 -14.69 9.83 1.53
N PHE A 126 -14.94 9.06 0.46
CA PHE A 126 -13.92 8.69 -0.53
C PHE A 126 -13.26 9.92 -1.13
N PHE A 127 -14.04 10.84 -1.72
CA PHE A 127 -13.48 12.01 -2.40
C PHE A 127 -12.76 12.97 -1.45
N LYS A 128 -13.26 13.15 -0.22
CA LYS A 128 -12.60 13.95 0.82
C LYS A 128 -11.26 13.33 1.21
N THR A 129 -11.25 12.03 1.50
CA THR A 129 -10.04 11.28 1.89
C THR A 129 -9.00 11.33 0.79
N LEU A 130 -9.39 11.04 -0.45
CA LEU A 130 -8.51 11.08 -1.62
C LEU A 130 -7.94 12.50 -1.85
N THR A 131 -8.78 13.53 -1.74
CA THR A 131 -8.34 14.93 -1.86
C THR A 131 -7.26 15.26 -0.82
N LYS A 132 -7.43 14.80 0.43
CA LYS A 132 -6.44 15.02 1.50
C LYS A 132 -5.11 14.31 1.24
N ILE A 133 -5.15 13.05 0.79
CA ILE A 133 -3.94 12.28 0.45
C ILE A 133 -3.11 13.01 -0.62
N ILE A 134 -3.79 13.51 -1.64
CA ILE A 134 -3.11 14.11 -2.80
C ILE A 134 -2.62 15.54 -2.51
N ALA A 135 -3.35 16.32 -1.70
CA ALA A 135 -3.03 17.72 -1.42
C ALA A 135 -2.00 17.92 -0.29
N HIS A 136 -2.02 17.09 0.76
CA HIS A 136 -1.26 17.36 1.99
C HIS A 136 0.05 16.59 2.13
N PHE A 137 0.27 15.56 1.34
CA PHE A 137 1.48 14.74 1.48
C PHE A 137 2.55 15.12 0.46
N ASN A 138 3.81 15.21 0.93
CA ASN A 138 4.95 15.34 0.03
C ASN A 138 5.06 14.07 -0.85
N ALA A 139 5.77 14.14 -1.98
CA ALA A 139 5.76 13.04 -2.96
C ALA A 139 6.13 11.65 -2.38
N SER A 140 6.95 11.60 -1.33
CA SER A 140 7.36 10.34 -0.70
C SER A 140 6.32 9.80 0.28
N SER A 141 5.69 10.65 1.09
CA SER A 141 4.66 10.21 2.04
C SER A 141 3.28 10.02 1.38
N ALA A 142 3.03 10.72 0.26
CA ALA A 142 1.80 10.58 -0.51
C ALA A 142 1.69 9.20 -1.17
N GLY A 143 2.82 8.60 -1.58
CA GLY A 143 2.86 7.27 -2.18
C GLY A 143 2.33 6.20 -1.23
N PHE A 144 2.90 6.12 -0.03
CA PHE A 144 2.50 5.13 0.98
C PHE A 144 1.03 5.27 1.42
N SER A 145 0.57 6.50 1.68
CA SER A 145 -0.84 6.72 2.04
C SER A 145 -1.78 6.39 0.88
N PHE A 146 -1.37 6.66 -0.36
CA PHE A 146 -2.15 6.34 -1.55
C PHE A 146 -2.21 4.83 -1.82
N GLU A 147 -1.11 4.11 -1.59
CA GLU A 147 -1.05 2.64 -1.69
C GLU A 147 -2.04 1.98 -0.74
N ALA A 148 -2.01 2.38 0.54
CA ALA A 148 -2.89 1.83 1.54
C ALA A 148 -4.38 2.16 1.26
N PHE A 149 -4.65 3.39 0.79
CA PHE A 149 -5.99 3.79 0.36
C PHE A 149 -6.52 2.93 -0.80
N LEU A 150 -5.71 2.70 -1.83
CA LEU A 150 -6.09 1.81 -2.93
C LEU A 150 -6.21 0.35 -2.50
N GLY A 151 -5.39 -0.11 -1.54
CA GLY A 151 -5.56 -1.43 -0.94
C GLY A 151 -6.92 -1.62 -0.29
N VAL A 152 -7.43 -0.60 0.42
CA VAL A 152 -8.77 -0.64 0.99
C VAL A 152 -9.85 -0.62 -0.10
N LEU A 153 -9.69 0.24 -1.12
CA LEU A 153 -10.65 0.30 -2.25
C LEU A 153 -10.77 -1.04 -3.00
N LEU A 154 -9.67 -1.79 -3.11
CA LEU A 154 -9.61 -3.10 -3.77
C LEU A 154 -9.91 -4.27 -2.82
N GLY A 155 -10.15 -3.99 -1.53
CA GLY A 155 -10.28 -5.00 -0.49
C GLY A 155 -9.05 -5.89 -0.32
N GLY A 156 -7.88 -5.43 -0.76
CA GLY A 156 -6.62 -6.15 -0.74
C GLY A 156 -5.83 -6.00 0.57
N THR A 157 -4.72 -6.72 0.64
CA THR A 157 -3.76 -6.69 1.74
C THR A 157 -2.45 -6.10 1.25
N GLN A 158 -1.89 -5.13 2.00
CA GLN A 158 -0.60 -4.53 1.66
C GLN A 158 0.54 -5.53 1.87
N ILE A 159 1.57 -5.48 1.02
CA ILE A 159 2.81 -6.22 1.26
C ILE A 159 3.75 -5.31 2.07
N PRO A 160 4.25 -5.76 3.24
CA PRO A 160 5.17 -4.95 4.06
C PRO A 160 6.42 -4.55 3.27
N ALA A 161 6.81 -3.27 3.35
CA ALA A 161 7.99 -2.76 2.65
C ALA A 161 9.33 -3.29 3.21
N SER A 162 9.35 -3.82 4.44
CA SER A 162 10.57 -4.37 5.05
C SER A 162 10.89 -5.76 4.49
N GLY A 163 12.01 -5.85 3.76
CA GLY A 163 12.58 -7.14 3.34
C GLY A 163 11.88 -7.82 2.15
N ALA A 164 11.02 -7.11 1.43
CA ALA A 164 10.22 -7.70 0.36
C ALA A 164 11.04 -7.90 -0.94
N ASP A 165 11.25 -9.16 -1.35
CA ASP A 165 11.83 -9.54 -2.65
C ASP A 165 10.81 -9.43 -3.80
N THR A 166 9.97 -8.39 -3.78
CA THR A 166 8.83 -8.22 -4.69
C THR A 166 8.63 -6.76 -5.08
N ILE A 167 8.09 -6.53 -6.28
CA ILE A 167 7.63 -5.22 -6.76
C ILE A 167 6.16 -4.96 -6.40
N ALA A 168 5.45 -5.99 -5.96
CA ALA A 168 4.07 -5.84 -5.53
C ALA A 168 4.01 -5.00 -4.25
N ASP A 169 3.16 -3.97 -4.28
CA ASP A 169 2.88 -3.11 -3.15
C ASP A 169 1.68 -3.66 -2.36
N LEU A 170 0.77 -4.40 -3.01
CA LEU A 170 -0.35 -5.11 -2.38
C LEU A 170 -0.76 -6.38 -3.14
N VAL A 171 -1.65 -7.16 -2.54
CA VAL A 171 -2.35 -8.28 -3.16
C VAL A 171 -3.86 -8.03 -3.05
N ASP A 172 -4.61 -8.15 -4.15
CA ASP A 172 -6.07 -7.99 -4.11
C ASP A 172 -6.79 -9.19 -3.44
N GLN A 173 -8.12 -9.13 -3.33
CA GLN A 173 -8.93 -10.21 -2.75
C GLN A 173 -8.77 -11.55 -3.47
N GLN A 174 -8.41 -11.52 -4.76
CA GLN A 174 -8.26 -12.69 -5.62
C GLN A 174 -6.83 -13.24 -5.60
N GLY A 175 -5.91 -12.64 -4.85
CA GLY A 175 -4.52 -13.07 -4.76
C GLY A 175 -3.63 -12.50 -5.86
N VAL A 176 -4.09 -11.53 -6.65
CA VAL A 176 -3.30 -10.90 -7.71
C VAL A 176 -2.33 -9.90 -7.10
N PRO A 177 -1.02 -10.02 -7.37
CA PRO A 177 -0.05 -9.03 -6.93
C PRO A 177 -0.18 -7.74 -7.76
N ILE A 178 -0.25 -6.60 -7.09
CA ILE A 178 -0.40 -5.29 -7.69
C ILE A 178 0.77 -4.39 -7.28
N SER A 179 1.50 -3.88 -8.27
CA SER A 179 2.44 -2.78 -8.10
C SER A 179 1.75 -1.46 -8.40
N LEU A 180 1.74 -0.59 -7.40
CA LEU A 180 1.16 0.74 -7.44
C LEU A 180 2.23 1.80 -7.63
N LYS A 181 1.97 2.76 -8.50
CA LYS A 181 2.89 3.89 -8.69
C LYS A 181 2.13 5.19 -8.89
N LEU A 182 2.53 6.22 -8.15
CA LEU A 182 1.97 7.58 -8.26
C LEU A 182 3.01 8.53 -8.87
N TYR A 183 2.64 9.17 -9.99
CA TYR A 183 3.49 10.09 -10.75
C TYR A 183 2.84 11.45 -10.94
N THR A 184 3.64 12.45 -11.27
CA THR A 184 3.13 13.69 -11.86
C THR A 184 2.84 13.48 -13.34
N GLU A 185 1.89 14.25 -13.90
CA GLU A 185 1.63 14.27 -15.34
C GLU A 185 2.92 14.48 -16.16
N GLY A 186 3.01 13.77 -17.29
CA GLY A 186 4.20 13.80 -18.16
C GLY A 186 5.38 12.97 -17.64
N GLN A 187 5.27 12.41 -16.43
CA GLN A 187 6.30 11.56 -15.82
C GLN A 187 5.86 10.11 -15.64
N LEU A 188 4.77 9.70 -16.29
CA LEU A 188 4.31 8.31 -16.24
C LEU A 188 5.47 7.41 -16.69
N LYS A 189 5.87 6.52 -15.80
CA LYS A 189 6.84 5.48 -16.08
C LYS A 189 6.51 4.25 -15.25
N VAL A 190 6.79 3.06 -15.74
CA VAL A 190 6.65 1.84 -14.93
C VAL A 190 7.98 1.12 -14.96
N GLY A 191 8.63 0.94 -13.82
CA GLY A 191 9.96 0.36 -13.76
C GLY A 191 10.34 -0.12 -12.37
N GLY A 192 11.45 -0.84 -12.30
CA GLY A 192 11.95 -1.41 -11.06
C GLY A 192 13.00 -2.49 -11.30
N SER A 193 13.28 -3.27 -10.26
CA SER A 193 14.21 -4.40 -10.29
C SER A 193 13.68 -5.50 -11.21
N PHE A 194 14.37 -5.80 -12.30
CA PHE A 194 13.96 -6.91 -13.16
C PHE A 194 14.09 -8.26 -12.45
N THR A 195 15.00 -8.37 -11.48
CA THR A 195 15.10 -9.54 -10.61
C THR A 195 13.81 -9.80 -9.86
N ASP A 196 13.24 -8.75 -9.25
CA ASP A 196 12.06 -8.88 -8.39
C ASP A 196 10.83 -9.16 -9.26
N LEU A 197 10.70 -8.47 -10.41
CA LEU A 197 9.66 -8.77 -11.39
C LEU A 197 9.69 -10.24 -11.86
N ALA A 198 10.88 -10.75 -12.18
CA ALA A 198 11.03 -12.14 -12.61
C ALA A 198 10.68 -13.13 -11.49
N ASN A 199 11.05 -12.83 -10.24
CA ASN A 199 10.66 -13.65 -9.09
C ASN A 199 9.16 -13.62 -8.84
N ASP A 200 8.53 -12.44 -8.98
CA ASP A 200 7.09 -12.28 -8.85
C ASP A 200 6.34 -13.07 -9.93
N LEU A 201 6.76 -12.98 -11.19
CA LEU A 201 6.15 -13.77 -12.26
C LEU A 201 6.40 -15.27 -12.11
N ARG A 202 7.48 -15.69 -11.45
CA ARG A 202 7.66 -17.11 -11.10
C ARG A 202 6.66 -17.57 -10.05
N LYS A 203 6.39 -16.72 -9.06
CA LYS A 203 5.50 -17.02 -7.92
C LYS A 203 4.03 -16.93 -8.31
N TYR A 204 3.63 -15.84 -8.97
CA TYR A 204 2.25 -15.47 -9.22
C TYR A 204 1.82 -15.61 -10.69
N GLU A 205 2.76 -15.84 -11.61
CA GLU A 205 2.53 -15.94 -13.08
C GLU A 205 2.05 -14.66 -13.76
N GLN A 206 1.65 -13.67 -12.96
CA GLN A 206 1.27 -12.33 -13.37
C GLN A 206 1.74 -11.29 -12.35
N MET A 207 1.90 -10.06 -12.81
CA MET A 207 2.11 -8.86 -12.00
C MET A 207 1.26 -7.75 -12.60
N GLN A 208 0.28 -7.26 -11.84
CA GLN A 208 -0.54 -6.15 -12.27
C GLN A 208 0.15 -4.83 -11.90
N TYR A 209 0.19 -3.91 -12.85
CA TYR A 209 0.62 -2.54 -12.62
C TYR A 209 -0.61 -1.63 -12.62
N VAL A 210 -0.73 -0.84 -11.58
CA VAL A 210 -1.67 0.27 -11.49
C VAL A 210 -0.86 1.55 -11.30
N ALA A 211 -0.72 2.30 -12.38
CA ALA A 211 -0.03 3.58 -12.37
C ALA A 211 -1.05 4.72 -12.36
N VAL A 212 -0.77 5.76 -11.59
CA VAL A 212 -1.65 6.93 -11.48
C VAL A 212 -0.83 8.18 -11.75
N THR A 213 -1.29 9.04 -12.65
CA THR A 213 -0.69 10.36 -12.83
C THR A 213 -1.57 11.43 -12.21
N LYS A 214 -0.96 12.39 -11.51
CA LYS A 214 -1.65 13.55 -10.96
C LYS A 214 -1.30 14.82 -11.72
N THR A 215 -2.34 15.56 -12.08
CA THR A 215 -2.30 16.93 -12.60
C THR A 215 -2.95 17.82 -11.57
N LEU A 216 -2.16 18.63 -10.87
CA LEU A 216 -2.70 19.53 -9.83
C LEU A 216 -2.65 20.98 -10.28
N ASN A 217 -3.53 21.81 -9.72
CA ASN A 217 -3.45 23.26 -9.83
C ASN A 217 -2.16 23.80 -9.17
N ASP A 218 -1.86 25.09 -9.41
CA ASP A 218 -0.65 25.73 -8.90
C ASP A 218 -0.53 25.67 -7.37
N GLU A 219 -1.66 25.71 -6.67
CA GLU A 219 -1.76 25.63 -5.21
C GLU A 219 -1.65 24.20 -4.67
N LYS A 220 -1.69 23.17 -5.53
CA LYS A 220 -1.70 21.74 -5.20
C LYS A 220 -2.88 21.32 -4.30
N THR A 221 -3.98 22.04 -4.36
CA THR A 221 -5.19 21.84 -3.57
C THR A 221 -6.30 21.13 -4.33
N SER A 222 -6.21 21.07 -5.66
CA SER A 222 -7.17 20.41 -6.53
C SER A 222 -6.53 19.92 -7.82
N GLY A 223 -7.20 19.06 -8.56
CA GLY A 223 -6.69 18.54 -9.83
C GLY A 223 -7.39 17.28 -10.31
N ARG A 224 -6.67 16.52 -11.12
CA ARG A 224 -7.13 15.29 -11.76
C ARG A 224 -6.12 14.16 -11.55
N LEU A 225 -6.64 12.97 -11.27
CA LEU A 225 -5.88 11.73 -11.27
C LEU A 225 -6.30 10.91 -12.49
N ASP A 226 -5.34 10.43 -13.27
CA ASP A 226 -5.59 9.48 -14.35
C ASP A 226 -5.05 8.10 -13.96
N PHE A 227 -5.89 7.08 -14.08
CA PHE A 227 -5.57 5.71 -13.70
C PHE A 227 -5.23 4.88 -14.94
N TYR A 228 -4.14 4.13 -14.84
CA TYR A 228 -3.65 3.21 -15.87
C TYR A 228 -3.48 1.84 -15.25
N ARG A 229 -3.94 0.78 -15.93
CA ARG A 229 -3.83 -0.60 -15.45
C ARG A 229 -3.41 -1.53 -16.57
N PHE A 230 -2.47 -2.43 -16.31
CA PHE A 230 -2.07 -3.48 -17.24
C PHE A 230 -1.31 -4.58 -16.50
N ASN A 231 -1.16 -5.75 -17.12
CA ASN A 231 -0.51 -6.91 -16.51
C ASN A 231 0.75 -7.30 -17.29
N PHE A 232 1.83 -7.57 -16.55
CA PHE A 232 2.88 -8.45 -17.03
C PHE A 232 2.51 -9.89 -16.72
N THR A 233 2.72 -10.77 -17.69
CA THR A 233 2.51 -12.22 -17.56
C THR A 233 3.71 -12.95 -18.13
N LEU A 234 3.80 -14.26 -17.87
CA LEU A 234 4.79 -15.11 -18.54
C LEU A 234 4.66 -15.11 -20.07
N ASP A 235 3.50 -14.73 -20.62
CA ASP A 235 3.29 -14.75 -22.07
C ASP A 235 3.71 -13.45 -22.73
N ASN A 236 3.47 -12.30 -22.10
CA ASN A 236 3.69 -11.00 -22.72
C ASN A 236 5.03 -10.35 -22.35
N ILE A 237 5.68 -10.76 -21.26
CA ILE A 237 6.85 -10.07 -20.70
C ILE A 237 8.00 -9.98 -21.71
N GLY A 238 8.24 -11.02 -22.51
CA GLY A 238 9.32 -11.02 -23.48
C GLY A 238 9.15 -9.92 -24.53
N ASN A 239 7.94 -9.77 -25.05
CA ASN A 239 7.62 -8.75 -26.05
C ASN A 239 7.72 -7.35 -25.43
N ILE A 240 7.09 -7.14 -24.27
CA ILE A 240 7.06 -5.84 -23.62
C ILE A 240 8.48 -5.35 -23.27
N LEU A 241 9.30 -6.21 -22.67
CA LEU A 241 10.63 -5.82 -22.22
C LEU A 241 11.65 -5.69 -23.34
N SER A 242 11.47 -6.38 -24.47
CA SER A 242 12.27 -6.14 -25.67
C SER A 242 12.12 -4.71 -26.19
N ALA A 243 10.95 -4.10 -25.95
CA ALA A 243 10.63 -2.73 -26.36
C ALA A 243 10.89 -1.67 -25.27
N ALA A 244 11.20 -2.08 -24.04
CA ALA A 244 11.55 -1.20 -22.91
C ALA A 244 12.89 -0.45 -23.13
N GLY A 245 13.68 -0.85 -24.12
CA GLY A 245 15.05 -0.37 -24.36
C GLY A 245 15.18 1.07 -24.86
N LEU A 246 14.97 2.06 -23.99
CA LEU A 246 15.83 3.25 -23.99
C LEU A 246 17.06 3.03 -23.12
N HIS A 247 16.92 2.21 -22.06
CA HIS A 247 18.02 1.95 -21.12
C HIS A 247 18.48 0.50 -21.08
N ASN A 248 17.61 -0.51 -21.26
CA ASN A 248 18.01 -1.93 -21.14
C ASN A 248 17.27 -2.88 -22.11
N PRO A 249 17.50 -2.85 -23.44
CA PRO A 249 16.90 -3.82 -24.36
C PRO A 249 17.36 -5.27 -24.10
N SER A 250 18.49 -5.42 -23.41
CA SER A 250 19.14 -6.71 -23.18
C SER A 250 18.46 -7.57 -22.12
N LEU A 251 17.45 -7.08 -21.38
CA LEU A 251 16.88 -7.76 -20.22
C LEU A 251 16.48 -9.21 -20.49
N ILE A 252 15.76 -9.45 -21.59
CA ILE A 252 15.23 -10.76 -21.96
C ILE A 252 16.21 -11.61 -22.78
N MET A 253 17.44 -11.15 -23.01
CA MET A 253 18.42 -11.94 -23.76
C MET A 253 18.64 -13.29 -23.07
N LEU A 254 18.54 -14.37 -23.84
CA LEU A 254 18.68 -15.74 -23.35
C LEU A 254 20.05 -16.32 -23.73
N PRO A 255 20.63 -17.20 -22.88
CA PRO A 255 21.89 -17.84 -23.23
C PRO A 255 21.75 -18.84 -24.38
N ASP A 256 22.72 -18.83 -25.30
CA ASP A 256 22.76 -19.72 -26.48
C ASP A 256 22.69 -21.21 -26.10
N LYS A 257 23.33 -21.60 -24.99
CA LYS A 257 23.28 -22.99 -24.50
C LYS A 257 21.89 -23.40 -24.01
N PHE A 258 21.19 -22.51 -23.31
CA PHE A 258 19.83 -22.78 -22.84
C PHE A 258 18.88 -22.99 -24.02
N VAL A 259 18.99 -22.13 -25.04
CA VAL A 259 18.16 -22.24 -26.24
C VAL A 259 18.39 -23.55 -26.98
N LYS A 260 19.64 -24.03 -27.04
CA LYS A 260 19.96 -25.30 -27.70
C LYS A 260 19.42 -26.52 -26.94
N ASN A 261 19.57 -26.53 -25.62
CA ASN A 261 19.22 -27.67 -24.78
C ASN A 261 18.50 -27.23 -23.47
N PRO A 262 17.23 -26.80 -23.51
CA PRO A 262 16.53 -26.31 -22.32
C PRO A 262 16.46 -27.33 -21.17
N GLU A 263 16.43 -28.62 -21.49
CA GLU A 263 16.36 -29.71 -20.50
C GLU A 263 17.61 -29.83 -19.64
N GLU A 264 18.79 -29.43 -20.13
CA GLU A 264 20.04 -29.38 -19.33
C GLU A 264 19.96 -28.38 -18.16
N PHE A 265 18.93 -27.54 -18.18
CA PHE A 265 18.68 -26.44 -17.26
C PHE A 265 17.42 -26.67 -16.41
N ALA A 266 16.79 -27.85 -16.54
CA ALA A 266 15.60 -28.22 -15.77
C ALA A 266 15.86 -28.25 -14.25
N ASP A 267 17.08 -28.61 -13.86
CA ASP A 267 17.58 -28.72 -12.49
C ASP A 267 17.92 -27.37 -11.83
N ILE A 268 17.78 -26.24 -12.53
CA ILE A 268 18.18 -24.95 -11.96
C ILE A 268 17.27 -24.54 -10.82
N GLU A 269 17.80 -24.48 -9.61
CA GLU A 269 17.18 -23.76 -8.51
C GLU A 269 18.08 -22.58 -8.12
N ILE A 270 17.49 -21.40 -8.15
CA ILE A 270 18.09 -20.23 -7.50
C ILE A 270 17.41 -20.13 -6.15
N PRO A 271 18.14 -20.33 -5.04
CA PRO A 271 17.57 -20.17 -3.72
C PRO A 271 17.04 -18.74 -3.58
N ALA A 272 15.86 -18.59 -2.96
CA ALA A 272 15.39 -17.26 -2.60
C ALA A 272 16.47 -16.54 -1.76
N PRO A 273 16.57 -15.21 -1.87
CA PRO A 273 17.33 -14.43 -0.90
C PRO A 273 16.93 -14.86 0.53
N PRO A 274 17.88 -15.01 1.45
CA PRO A 274 17.54 -15.31 2.84
C PRO A 274 16.75 -14.14 3.42
N LYS A 275 15.68 -14.48 4.15
CA LYS A 275 14.89 -13.47 4.86
C LYS A 275 15.72 -12.86 5.99
N GLU A 276 15.37 -11.64 6.41
CA GLU A 276 16.08 -10.98 7.50
C GLU A 276 16.03 -11.81 8.79
N GLU A 277 14.89 -12.43 9.09
CA GLU A 277 14.72 -13.28 10.27
C GLU A 277 15.62 -14.52 10.21
N GLU A 278 15.77 -15.14 9.03
CA GLU A 278 16.67 -16.28 8.83
C GLU A 278 18.13 -15.88 9.08
N LEU A 279 18.52 -14.67 8.66
CA LEU A 279 19.88 -14.15 8.85
C LEU A 279 20.16 -13.84 10.32
N VAL A 280 19.20 -13.26 11.03
CA VAL A 280 19.30 -12.96 12.47
C VAL A 280 19.34 -14.25 13.29
N GLU A 281 18.48 -15.21 12.97
CA GLU A 281 18.48 -16.53 13.61
C GLU A 281 19.82 -17.25 13.38
N LEU A 282 20.32 -17.26 12.14
CA LEU A 282 21.64 -17.83 11.82
C LEU A 282 22.74 -17.20 12.67
N TYR A 283 22.79 -15.86 12.69
CA TYR A 283 23.80 -15.14 13.46
C TYR A 283 23.74 -15.48 14.94
N THR A 284 22.54 -15.45 15.53
CA THR A 284 22.31 -15.69 16.96
C THR A 284 22.71 -17.11 17.35
N ASN A 285 22.27 -18.10 16.57
CA ASN A 285 22.63 -19.50 16.77
C ASN A 285 24.14 -19.71 16.64
N ARG A 286 24.77 -19.06 15.67
CA ARG A 286 26.20 -19.22 15.41
C ARG A 286 27.08 -18.56 16.46
N VAL A 287 26.70 -17.38 16.94
CA VAL A 287 27.34 -16.70 18.08
C VAL A 287 27.29 -17.59 19.32
N LYS A 288 26.13 -18.18 19.62
CA LYS A 288 25.95 -19.09 20.75
C LYS A 288 26.83 -20.34 20.61
N GLU A 289 26.78 -21.02 19.47
CA GLU A 289 27.56 -22.23 19.22
C GLU A 289 29.08 -21.98 19.35
N LEU A 290 29.59 -20.92 18.72
CA LEU A 290 31.00 -20.56 18.76
C LEU A 290 31.44 -20.07 20.15
N GLY A 291 30.55 -19.36 20.85
CA GLY A 291 30.75 -18.93 22.23
C GLY A 291 30.86 -20.12 23.19
N ASP A 292 29.93 -21.06 23.11
CA ASP A 292 29.90 -22.30 23.91
C ASP A 292 31.15 -23.15 23.63
N ALA A 293 31.52 -23.32 22.35
CA ALA A 293 32.72 -24.06 21.95
C ALA A 293 34.02 -23.39 22.45
N SER A 294 34.01 -22.06 22.62
CA SER A 294 35.15 -21.28 23.11
C SER A 294 35.13 -21.07 24.63
N GLY A 295 34.12 -21.58 25.34
CA GLY A 295 33.96 -21.41 26.79
C GLY A 295 33.70 -19.96 27.23
N VAL A 296 33.09 -19.15 26.36
CA VAL A 296 32.82 -17.73 26.64
C VAL A 296 31.55 -17.60 27.48
N PRO A 297 31.59 -16.92 28.64
CA PRO A 297 30.39 -16.63 29.44
C PRO A 297 29.31 -15.87 28.67
N GLY A 298 28.05 -16.19 28.91
CA GLY A 298 26.91 -15.62 28.17
C GLY A 298 26.80 -14.10 28.28
N ASP A 299 27.10 -13.52 29.43
CA ASP A 299 27.10 -12.06 29.64
C ASP A 299 28.19 -11.34 28.82
N ILE A 300 29.38 -11.94 28.73
CA ILE A 300 30.48 -11.43 27.90
C ILE A 300 30.10 -11.56 26.41
N LEU A 301 29.41 -12.63 26.03
CA LEU A 301 28.94 -12.83 24.66
C LEU A 301 27.89 -11.79 24.24
N THR A 302 26.90 -11.51 25.10
CA THR A 302 25.92 -10.43 24.89
C THR A 302 26.62 -9.08 24.71
N ASN A 303 27.56 -8.75 25.61
CA ASN A 303 28.33 -7.51 25.49
C ASN A 303 29.20 -7.45 24.22
N ALA A 304 29.73 -8.60 23.79
CA ALA A 304 30.53 -8.70 22.56
C ALA A 304 29.69 -8.42 21.32
N VAL A 305 28.47 -8.95 21.22
CA VAL A 305 27.53 -8.66 20.11
C VAL A 305 27.19 -7.16 20.10
N ALA A 306 26.78 -6.62 21.24
CA ALA A 306 26.44 -5.21 21.40
C ALA A 306 27.62 -4.28 21.03
N ALA A 307 28.85 -4.66 21.36
CA ALA A 307 30.06 -3.86 21.08
C ALA A 307 30.36 -3.71 19.58
N VAL A 308 29.85 -4.58 18.72
CA VAL A 308 30.04 -4.48 17.26
C VAL A 308 28.93 -3.64 16.59
N GLY A 309 27.93 -3.21 17.37
CA GLY A 309 26.78 -2.46 16.86
C GLY A 309 25.88 -3.33 15.99
N LEU A 310 25.92 -4.65 16.19
CA LEU A 310 24.92 -5.58 15.68
C LEU A 310 23.84 -5.62 16.76
N PRO A 311 22.68 -4.98 16.52
CA PRO A 311 21.77 -4.69 17.60
C PRO A 311 21.00 -5.95 18.00
N ASP A 312 20.73 -6.09 19.30
CA ASP A 312 19.67 -6.98 19.80
C ASP A 312 18.28 -6.55 19.27
N ASP A 313 18.20 -5.32 18.75
CA ASP A 313 17.01 -4.67 18.18
C ASP A 313 17.21 -4.37 16.68
N THR A 314 16.54 -5.14 15.83
CA THR A 314 16.59 -5.02 14.37
C THR A 314 16.06 -3.67 13.83
N SER A 315 15.37 -2.86 14.64
CA SER A 315 14.89 -1.52 14.27
C SER A 315 16.01 -0.58 13.81
N MET A 316 17.21 -0.71 14.41
CA MET A 316 18.38 0.12 14.10
C MET A 316 19.04 -0.21 12.75
N LEU A 317 18.73 -1.37 12.16
CA LEU A 317 19.19 -1.75 10.82
C LEU A 317 18.46 -0.98 9.71
N LYS A 318 17.28 -0.41 9.99
CA LYS A 318 16.45 0.33 9.01
C LYS A 318 17.03 1.70 8.60
N GLY A 319 18.13 2.15 9.20
CA GLY A 319 18.70 3.48 8.94
C GLY A 319 20.22 3.56 8.71
N GLN A 320 20.98 2.48 8.89
CA GLN A 320 22.43 2.50 8.68
C GLN A 320 22.84 2.05 7.27
N LYS A 321 23.79 2.76 6.66
CA LYS A 321 24.33 2.46 5.32
C LYS A 321 25.03 1.09 5.20
N LYS A 322 25.31 0.41 6.33
CA LYS A 322 25.83 -0.96 6.35
C LYS A 322 24.64 -1.93 6.42
N ARG A 323 24.22 -2.45 5.27
CA ARG A 323 23.20 -3.50 5.20
C ARG A 323 23.73 -4.77 5.89
N PHE A 324 22.96 -5.35 6.80
CA PHE A 324 23.30 -6.60 7.49
C PHE A 324 23.65 -7.68 6.47
N GLY A 325 24.75 -8.41 6.69
CA GLY A 325 25.20 -9.47 5.80
C GLY A 325 25.79 -9.02 4.45
N ARG A 326 26.13 -7.73 4.24
CA ARG A 326 26.72 -7.29 2.95
C ARG A 326 28.25 -7.42 2.89
N ASP A 327 28.92 -6.89 3.92
CA ASP A 327 30.39 -6.77 3.97
C ASP A 327 30.94 -7.53 5.16
N GLU A 328 31.93 -8.40 4.93
CA GLU A 328 32.59 -9.16 6.00
C GLU A 328 33.14 -8.25 7.11
N LEU A 329 33.03 -8.71 8.36
CA LEU A 329 33.68 -8.01 9.46
C LEU A 329 35.21 -8.23 9.38
N PRO A 330 36.00 -7.15 9.51
CA PRO A 330 37.44 -7.25 9.40
C PRO A 330 38.02 -8.02 10.58
N ILE A 331 38.87 -9.01 10.31
CA ILE A 331 39.63 -9.70 11.35
C ILE A 331 40.67 -8.75 11.93
N VAL A 332 40.64 -8.52 13.24
CA VAL A 332 41.61 -7.67 13.94
C VAL A 332 42.89 -8.47 14.18
N ARG A 333 43.88 -8.26 13.31
CA ARG A 333 45.23 -8.86 13.39
C ARG A 333 46.27 -7.91 13.98
N SER A 334 45.90 -7.15 15.01
CA SER A 334 46.86 -6.21 15.62
C SER A 334 47.88 -6.98 16.48
N PRO A 335 49.19 -6.95 16.15
CA PRO A 335 50.22 -7.51 17.03
C PRO A 335 50.39 -6.71 18.32
N LYS A 336 49.76 -5.53 18.43
CA LYS A 336 49.82 -4.66 19.60
C LYS A 336 48.49 -4.72 20.35
N LEU A 337 48.48 -5.36 21.51
CA LEU A 337 47.33 -5.39 22.42
C LEU A 337 47.02 -4.00 22.98
N SER A 338 48.03 -3.14 23.12
CA SER A 338 47.91 -1.81 23.72
C SER A 338 47.30 -0.72 22.84
N THR A 339 46.70 -1.06 21.70
CA THR A 339 46.02 -0.04 20.88
C THR A 339 44.71 0.38 21.55
N GLY A 340 44.37 1.67 21.48
CA GLY A 340 43.15 2.19 22.09
C GLY A 340 41.87 1.51 21.57
N GLY A 341 41.86 1.04 20.31
CA GLY A 341 40.72 0.29 19.76
C GLY A 341 40.51 -1.06 20.45
N ASN A 342 41.58 -1.83 20.67
CA ASN A 342 41.50 -3.14 21.31
C ASN A 342 41.11 -3.02 22.79
N ILE A 343 41.64 -2.01 23.47
CA ILE A 343 41.30 -1.68 24.85
C ILE A 343 39.82 -1.34 24.98
N LYS A 344 39.31 -0.43 24.13
CA LYS A 344 37.89 -0.03 24.13
C LYS A 344 36.95 -1.19 23.81
N LEU A 345 37.40 -2.15 23.00
CA LEU A 345 36.65 -3.38 22.75
C LEU A 345 36.54 -4.23 24.02
N ALA A 346 37.65 -4.47 24.71
CA ALA A 346 37.68 -5.21 25.96
C ALA A 346 36.85 -4.57 27.08
N VAL A 347 36.86 -3.23 27.17
CA VAL A 347 35.99 -2.48 28.11
C VAL A 347 34.52 -2.68 27.76
N ARG A 348 34.14 -2.51 26.49
CA ARG A 348 32.74 -2.70 26.07
C ARG A 348 32.22 -4.13 26.25
N MET A 349 33.11 -5.13 26.18
CA MET A 349 32.79 -6.53 26.46
C MET A 349 32.66 -6.85 27.95
N GLY A 350 33.01 -5.93 28.85
CA GLY A 350 33.04 -6.17 30.30
C GLY A 350 34.25 -6.95 30.79
N LEU A 351 35.23 -7.24 29.93
CA LEU A 351 36.49 -7.90 30.31
C LEU A 351 37.42 -6.95 31.08
N LEU A 352 37.29 -5.65 30.82
CA LEU A 352 37.94 -4.58 31.58
C LEU A 352 36.87 -3.68 32.22
N PRO A 353 37.02 -3.31 33.51
CA PRO A 353 36.08 -2.42 34.17
C PRO A 353 36.19 -0.97 33.65
N GLU A 354 37.37 -0.56 33.20
CA GLU A 354 37.68 0.77 32.66
C GLU A 354 38.92 0.73 31.76
N GLU A 355 39.24 1.84 31.07
CA GLU A 355 40.45 1.93 30.26
C GLU A 355 41.72 1.88 31.16
N PRO A 356 42.66 0.96 30.89
CA PRO A 356 43.88 0.83 31.67
C PRO A 356 44.83 2.02 31.44
N PRO A 357 45.81 2.25 32.33
CA PRO A 357 46.82 3.27 32.12
C PRO A 357 47.57 3.05 30.79
N PRO A 358 48.12 4.13 30.19
CA PRO A 358 48.82 4.05 28.92
C PRO A 358 49.96 3.02 28.96
N PHE A 359 50.07 2.21 27.90
CA PHE A 359 51.14 1.22 27.79
C PHE A 359 52.53 1.90 27.88
N PRO A 360 53.49 1.38 28.67
CA PRO A 360 54.78 2.03 28.86
C PRO A 360 55.65 2.00 27.59
N VAL A 361 55.57 3.05 26.76
CA VAL A 361 56.25 3.10 25.45
C VAL A 361 57.73 3.51 25.55
N ARG A 362 58.13 4.29 26.57
CA ARG A 362 59.49 4.84 26.71
C ARG A 362 60.26 4.15 27.84
N GLY A 363 61.52 3.80 27.59
CA GLY A 363 62.47 3.42 28.66
C GLY A 363 63.27 2.13 28.47
N GLY A 364 63.81 1.83 27.28
CA GLY A 364 64.81 0.75 27.08
C GLY A 364 64.50 -0.57 27.83
N LYS A 365 65.51 -1.24 28.39
CA LYS A 365 65.33 -2.43 29.26
C LYS A 365 64.72 -2.11 30.63
N ALA A 366 64.77 -0.85 31.07
CA ALA A 366 64.31 -0.45 32.40
C ALA A 366 62.78 -0.40 32.54
N ALA A 367 62.06 -0.18 31.43
CA ALA A 367 60.59 -0.21 31.40
C ALA A 367 60.02 -1.63 31.20
N GLN A 368 60.88 -2.66 31.08
CA GLN A 368 60.44 -4.03 30.82
C GLN A 368 59.52 -4.59 31.92
N PRO A 369 59.84 -4.45 33.22
CA PRO A 369 58.96 -4.97 34.27
C PRO A 369 57.56 -4.34 34.25
N GLN A 370 57.47 -3.05 33.97
CA GLN A 370 56.19 -2.32 33.87
C GLN A 370 55.38 -2.75 32.65
N ARG A 371 56.04 -3.14 31.54
CA ARG A 371 55.38 -3.70 30.37
C ARG A 371 54.85 -5.10 30.64
N ASP A 372 55.66 -5.92 31.29
CA ASP A 372 55.30 -7.29 31.62
C ASP A 372 54.11 -7.29 32.60
N GLU A 373 54.15 -6.45 33.64
CA GLU A 373 53.04 -6.24 34.57
C GLU A 373 51.77 -5.73 33.87
N TRP A 374 51.90 -4.78 32.94
CA TRP A 374 50.76 -4.31 32.15
C TRP A 374 50.16 -5.42 31.28
N LEU A 375 51.00 -6.24 30.63
CA LEU A 375 50.56 -7.35 29.78
C LEU A 375 49.89 -8.44 30.60
N GLU A 376 50.41 -8.76 31.78
CA GLU A 376 49.83 -9.72 32.71
C GLU A 376 48.47 -9.23 33.25
N THR A 377 48.38 -7.95 33.60
CA THR A 377 47.17 -7.36 34.21
C THR A 377 46.07 -7.10 33.19
N TYR A 378 46.40 -6.54 32.03
CA TYR A 378 45.44 -6.06 31.03
C TYR A 378 45.58 -6.76 29.68
N GLY A 379 46.80 -7.11 29.27
CA GLY A 379 47.10 -7.71 27.97
C GLY A 379 46.29 -8.97 27.72
N THR A 380 46.28 -9.92 28.66
CA THR A 380 45.51 -11.17 28.55
C THR A 380 44.01 -10.92 28.34
N ARG A 381 43.43 -9.92 29.01
CA ARG A 381 42.00 -9.59 28.87
C ARG A 381 41.68 -8.95 27.52
N VAL A 382 42.58 -8.09 27.04
CA VAL A 382 42.48 -7.51 25.71
C VAL A 382 42.66 -8.57 24.62
N GLU A 383 43.58 -9.52 24.82
CA GLU A 383 43.75 -10.67 23.93
C GLU A 383 42.50 -11.55 23.90
N THR A 384 41.91 -11.86 25.06
CA THR A 384 40.63 -12.57 25.16
C THR A 384 39.52 -11.83 24.40
N ALA A 385 39.42 -10.51 24.55
CA ALA A 385 38.42 -9.70 23.82
C ALA A 385 38.60 -9.81 22.29
N LEU A 386 39.84 -9.76 21.81
CA LEU A 386 40.16 -9.92 20.39
C LEU A 386 39.84 -11.33 19.88
N ASN A 387 40.12 -12.36 20.69
CA ASN A 387 39.81 -13.74 20.35
C ASN A 387 38.29 -13.96 20.27
N ILE A 388 37.51 -13.42 21.21
CA ILE A 388 36.04 -13.47 21.17
C ILE A 388 35.53 -12.73 19.92
N TYR A 389 36.03 -11.52 19.66
CA TYR A 389 35.63 -10.79 18.47
C TYR A 389 35.93 -11.54 17.17
N ASN A 390 37.17 -11.99 16.98
CA ASN A 390 37.59 -12.62 15.72
C ASN A 390 36.96 -14.00 15.51
N ASN A 391 36.93 -14.83 16.56
CA ASN A 391 36.58 -16.24 16.42
C ASN A 391 35.11 -16.54 16.68
N VAL A 392 34.38 -15.61 17.33
CA VAL A 392 32.95 -15.78 17.62
C VAL A 392 32.14 -14.77 16.83
N VAL A 393 32.29 -13.48 17.13
CA VAL A 393 31.41 -12.44 16.56
C VAL A 393 31.63 -12.24 15.06
N ALA A 394 32.87 -12.00 14.64
CA ALA A 394 33.22 -11.80 13.24
C ALA A 394 33.02 -13.07 12.41
N ALA A 395 33.35 -14.24 12.97
CA ALA A 395 33.10 -15.52 12.32
C ALA A 395 31.60 -15.77 12.08
N ALA A 396 30.77 -15.61 13.12
CA ALA A 396 29.32 -15.76 12.98
C ALA A 396 28.72 -14.78 11.97
N TYR A 397 29.17 -13.51 11.99
CA TYR A 397 28.70 -12.53 11.01
C TYR A 397 29.15 -12.86 9.59
N ASN A 398 30.36 -13.36 9.41
CA ASN A 398 30.85 -13.74 8.09
C ASN A 398 30.07 -14.94 7.52
N ASP A 399 29.58 -15.86 8.37
CA ASP A 399 28.65 -16.92 7.95
C ASP A 399 27.32 -16.33 7.43
N VAL A 400 26.81 -15.25 8.05
CA VAL A 400 25.66 -14.48 7.54
C VAL A 400 25.96 -13.90 6.15
N VAL A 401 27.14 -13.31 5.96
CA VAL A 401 27.57 -12.76 4.66
C VAL A 401 27.69 -13.85 3.59
N VAL A 402 28.10 -15.06 3.95
CA VAL A 402 28.08 -16.20 3.02
C VAL A 402 26.63 -16.57 2.66
N MET A 403 25.74 -16.62 3.64
CA MET A 403 24.32 -16.93 3.41
C MET A 403 23.63 -15.90 2.50
N THR A 404 23.90 -14.60 2.68
CA THR A 404 23.36 -13.56 1.78
C THR A 404 23.91 -13.66 0.35
N ARG A 405 25.15 -14.14 0.20
CA ARG A 405 25.78 -14.36 -1.12
C ARG A 405 25.31 -15.63 -1.82
N ARG A 406 24.59 -16.55 -1.15
CA ARG A 406 24.12 -17.83 -1.76
C ARG A 406 23.37 -17.62 -3.08
N ASN A 407 22.54 -16.59 -3.16
CA ASN A 407 21.76 -16.28 -4.35
C ASN A 407 22.66 -15.74 -5.48
N LEU A 408 23.62 -14.89 -5.13
CA LEU A 408 24.60 -14.36 -6.08
C LEU A 408 25.50 -15.47 -6.63
N GLU A 409 26.00 -16.36 -5.77
CA GLU A 409 26.80 -17.51 -6.16
C GLU A 409 26.00 -18.45 -7.07
N ALA A 410 24.73 -18.71 -6.75
CA ALA A 410 23.84 -19.47 -7.62
C ALA A 410 23.69 -18.79 -9.00
N ARG A 411 23.49 -17.47 -9.06
CA ARG A 411 23.47 -16.73 -10.34
C ARG A 411 24.79 -16.85 -11.09
N GLN A 412 25.92 -16.70 -10.42
CA GLN A 412 27.24 -16.83 -11.05
C GLN A 412 27.47 -18.25 -11.60
N ALA A 413 27.08 -19.28 -10.86
CA ALA A 413 27.12 -20.66 -11.33
C ALA A 413 26.25 -20.86 -12.58
N LEU A 414 25.10 -20.19 -12.64
CA LEU A 414 24.24 -20.21 -13.82
C LEU A 414 24.88 -19.54 -15.03
N VAL A 415 25.51 -18.37 -14.86
CA VAL A 415 26.27 -17.72 -15.94
C VAL A 415 27.35 -18.64 -16.47
N ALA A 416 28.09 -19.29 -15.57
CA ALA A 416 29.14 -20.23 -15.93
C ALA A 416 28.58 -21.43 -16.71
N LYS A 417 27.49 -22.05 -16.23
CA LYS A 417 26.79 -23.16 -16.92
C LYS A 417 26.30 -22.73 -18.30
N ALA A 418 25.69 -21.55 -18.38
CA ALA A 418 25.13 -20.93 -19.58
C ALA A 418 26.18 -20.49 -20.61
N GLY A 419 27.46 -20.38 -20.22
CA GLY A 419 28.58 -20.15 -21.12
C GLY A 419 28.79 -18.70 -21.57
N GLY A 420 28.11 -17.73 -20.93
CA GLY A 420 28.32 -16.29 -21.10
C GLY A 420 27.96 -15.69 -22.46
N LYS A 421 27.56 -16.51 -23.45
CA LYS A 421 27.09 -16.06 -24.76
C LYS A 421 25.57 -15.99 -24.78
N TYR A 422 25.05 -14.80 -25.00
CA TYR A 422 23.62 -14.54 -25.14
C TYR A 422 23.23 -14.38 -26.62
N LEU A 423 22.01 -14.80 -26.95
CA LEU A 423 21.41 -14.52 -28.26
C LEU A 423 21.02 -13.06 -28.37
N GLY A 424 20.82 -12.58 -29.61
CA GLY A 424 20.24 -11.25 -29.83
C GLY A 424 18.84 -11.14 -29.20
N VAL A 425 18.39 -9.91 -28.96
CA VAL A 425 17.10 -9.64 -28.30
C VAL A 425 15.94 -10.30 -29.05
N GLU A 426 15.82 -10.06 -30.37
CA GLU A 426 14.73 -10.62 -31.19
C GLU A 426 14.67 -12.16 -31.14
N GLN A 427 15.82 -12.81 -31.32
CA GLN A 427 15.94 -14.27 -31.23
C GLN A 427 15.60 -14.80 -29.84
N SER A 428 15.98 -14.07 -28.80
CA SER A 428 15.68 -14.46 -27.41
C SER A 428 14.19 -14.39 -27.13
N VAL A 429 13.50 -13.36 -27.64
CA VAL A 429 12.05 -13.20 -27.53
C VAL A 429 11.32 -14.31 -28.29
N GLU A 430 11.74 -14.57 -29.54
CA GLU A 430 11.16 -15.65 -30.36
C GLU A 430 11.26 -17.00 -29.64
N VAL A 431 12.45 -17.32 -29.11
CA VAL A 431 12.67 -18.55 -28.34
C VAL A 431 11.82 -18.57 -27.08
N TYR A 432 11.82 -17.50 -26.29
CA TYR A 432 11.06 -17.40 -25.04
C TYR A 432 9.56 -17.66 -25.28
N ASN A 433 9.00 -17.01 -26.30
CA ASN A 433 7.60 -17.16 -26.67
C ASN A 433 7.27 -18.56 -27.20
N GLY A 434 8.24 -19.22 -27.85
CA GLY A 434 8.13 -20.60 -28.32
C GLY A 434 8.29 -21.67 -27.25
N LEU A 435 8.62 -21.32 -26.00
CA LEU A 435 8.76 -22.30 -24.92
C LEU A 435 7.41 -22.95 -24.58
N PRO A 436 7.32 -24.29 -24.55
CA PRO A 436 6.05 -25.00 -24.52
C PRO A 436 5.35 -25.01 -23.16
N THR A 437 6.04 -24.66 -22.07
CA THR A 437 5.49 -24.74 -20.71
C THR A 437 5.80 -23.49 -19.88
N PRO A 438 4.90 -23.09 -18.97
CA PRO A 438 5.18 -22.02 -18.00
C PRO A 438 6.44 -22.29 -17.16
N ALA A 439 6.71 -23.56 -16.84
CA ALA A 439 7.91 -23.95 -16.11
C ALA A 439 9.19 -23.56 -16.87
N LEU A 440 9.27 -23.80 -18.18
CA LEU A 440 10.42 -23.39 -18.99
C LEU A 440 10.52 -21.87 -19.12
N LYS A 441 9.40 -21.15 -19.24
CA LYS A 441 9.40 -19.68 -19.26
C LYS A 441 9.92 -19.09 -17.95
N LYS A 442 9.51 -19.66 -16.81
CA LYS A 442 10.03 -19.31 -15.48
C LYS A 442 11.55 -19.53 -15.38
N LYS A 443 12.07 -20.64 -15.93
CA LYS A 443 13.53 -20.90 -16.00
C LYS A 443 14.25 -19.93 -16.93
N ALA A 444 13.66 -19.61 -18.08
CA ALA A 444 14.22 -18.66 -19.02
C ALA A 444 14.36 -17.26 -18.38
N LEU A 445 13.39 -16.82 -17.57
CA LEU A 445 13.51 -15.57 -16.81
C LEU A 445 14.71 -15.59 -15.85
N LEU A 446 14.98 -16.70 -15.16
CA LEU A 446 16.15 -16.83 -14.27
C LEU A 446 17.50 -16.77 -15.00
N LEU A 447 17.51 -17.22 -16.25
CA LEU A 447 18.70 -17.27 -17.09
C LEU A 447 18.89 -16.01 -17.92
N SER A 448 17.86 -15.17 -17.99
CA SER A 448 17.89 -13.94 -18.78
C SER A 448 18.96 -12.98 -18.25
N TYR A 449 19.54 -12.21 -19.17
CA TYR A 449 20.62 -11.29 -18.85
C TYR A 449 20.25 -10.31 -17.73
N GLY A 450 19.02 -9.79 -17.74
CA GLY A 450 18.56 -8.84 -16.73
C GLY A 450 18.54 -9.43 -15.32
N PHE A 451 18.14 -10.71 -15.19
CA PHE A 451 18.05 -11.37 -13.88
C PHE A 451 19.44 -11.63 -13.31
N VAL A 452 20.30 -12.19 -14.16
CA VAL A 452 21.69 -12.51 -13.82
C VAL A 452 22.47 -11.28 -13.38
N ASN A 453 22.31 -10.16 -14.10
CA ASN A 453 23.08 -8.93 -13.86
C ASN A 453 22.37 -7.92 -12.95
N THR A 454 21.25 -8.30 -12.32
CA THR A 454 20.48 -7.44 -11.40
C THR A 454 20.04 -6.10 -12.02
N GLU A 455 19.69 -6.12 -13.31
CA GLU A 455 19.34 -4.93 -14.05
C GLU A 455 17.97 -4.36 -13.63
N GLN A 456 17.74 -3.12 -14.01
CA GLN A 456 16.45 -2.44 -13.85
C GLN A 456 15.71 -2.44 -15.19
N PHE A 457 14.38 -2.48 -15.15
CA PHE A 457 13.54 -2.25 -16.32
C PHE A 457 12.78 -0.94 -16.17
N ASP A 458 12.41 -0.34 -17.29
CA ASP A 458 11.58 0.85 -17.33
C ASP A 458 10.75 0.95 -18.62
N LEU A 459 9.50 1.34 -18.47
CA LEU A 459 8.56 1.66 -19.52
C LEU A 459 8.25 3.15 -19.42
N THR A 460 8.69 3.93 -20.40
CA THR A 460 8.31 5.34 -20.52
C THR A 460 6.82 5.51 -20.81
N GLN A 461 6.28 6.72 -20.58
CA GLN A 461 4.87 7.04 -20.83
C GLN A 461 4.36 6.56 -22.21
N PRO A 462 5.02 6.85 -23.35
CA PRO A 462 4.54 6.34 -24.64
C PRO A 462 4.44 4.81 -24.69
N ARG A 463 5.37 4.10 -24.04
CA ARG A 463 5.38 2.63 -24.00
C ARG A 463 4.27 2.07 -23.11
N VAL A 464 3.98 2.72 -21.99
CA VAL A 464 2.82 2.38 -21.15
C VAL A 464 1.52 2.58 -21.93
N LEU A 465 1.38 3.71 -22.62
CA LEU A 465 0.18 4.04 -23.38
C LEU A 465 -0.07 3.11 -24.58
N THR A 466 0.96 2.44 -25.08
CA THR A 466 0.86 1.47 -26.20
C THR A 466 1.21 0.04 -25.76
N VAL A 467 1.08 -0.28 -24.47
CA VAL A 467 1.56 -1.56 -23.93
C VAL A 467 0.86 -2.78 -24.54
N ASP A 468 -0.37 -2.61 -25.01
CA ASP A 468 -1.13 -3.59 -25.79
C ASP A 468 -0.46 -3.94 -27.12
N GLN A 469 0.04 -2.94 -27.83
CA GLN A 469 0.79 -3.14 -29.07
C GLN A 469 2.14 -3.82 -28.80
N LEU A 470 2.77 -3.49 -27.67
CA LEU A 470 4.02 -4.12 -27.26
C LEU A 470 3.82 -5.57 -26.81
N ALA A 471 2.68 -5.89 -26.21
CA ALA A 471 2.35 -7.23 -25.72
C ALA A 471 1.88 -8.19 -26.82
N ALA A 472 1.41 -7.66 -27.95
CA ALA A 472 0.81 -8.43 -29.03
C ALA A 472 1.68 -9.66 -29.43
N PRO A 473 1.06 -10.83 -29.70
CA PRO A 473 -0.38 -11.09 -29.76
C PRO A 473 -1.02 -11.42 -28.39
N TYR A 474 -0.28 -11.28 -27.30
CA TYR A 474 -0.73 -11.73 -25.99
C TYR A 474 -1.62 -10.68 -25.30
N PRO A 475 -2.61 -11.11 -24.50
CA PRO A 475 -3.42 -10.20 -23.71
C PRO A 475 -2.55 -9.49 -22.66
N VAL A 476 -2.86 -8.22 -22.43
CA VAL A 476 -2.16 -7.38 -21.46
C VAL A 476 -3.12 -6.76 -20.44
N PHE A 477 -4.42 -6.76 -20.72
CA PHE A 477 -5.43 -6.19 -19.84
C PHE A 477 -6.16 -7.30 -19.08
N PRO A 478 -6.54 -7.03 -17.81
CA PRO A 478 -7.51 -7.85 -17.09
C PRO A 478 -8.84 -8.02 -17.85
N GLY A 479 -9.64 -9.01 -17.45
CA GLY A 479 -10.99 -9.19 -17.99
C GLY A 479 -11.82 -7.91 -17.87
N GLY A 480 -12.64 -7.61 -18.87
CA GLY A 480 -13.50 -6.40 -18.88
C GLY A 480 -12.80 -5.10 -19.29
N GLN A 481 -11.48 -5.11 -19.52
CA GLN A 481 -10.71 -3.93 -19.92
C GLN A 481 -10.19 -4.04 -21.36
N THR A 482 -10.33 -2.96 -22.14
CA THR A 482 -9.87 -2.88 -23.54
C THR A 482 -8.80 -1.82 -23.79
N GLU A 483 -8.58 -0.92 -22.85
CA GLU A 483 -7.63 0.18 -22.96
C GLU A 483 -6.78 0.27 -21.70
N VAL A 484 -5.54 0.78 -21.81
CA VAL A 484 -4.64 0.90 -20.66
C VAL A 484 -5.11 1.95 -19.65
N LYS A 485 -5.73 3.03 -20.11
CA LYS A 485 -6.30 4.07 -19.25
C LYS A 485 -7.69 3.60 -18.79
N LEU A 486 -7.88 3.48 -17.48
CA LEU A 486 -9.16 3.09 -16.90
C LEU A 486 -10.15 4.26 -16.85
N GLY A 487 -9.64 5.44 -16.52
CA GLY A 487 -10.48 6.59 -16.27
C GLY A 487 -9.75 7.67 -15.49
N SER A 488 -10.53 8.61 -14.98
CA SER A 488 -10.02 9.78 -14.30
C SER A 488 -10.88 10.15 -13.11
N ILE A 489 -10.26 10.68 -12.07
CA ILE A 489 -10.94 11.17 -10.87
C ILE A 489 -10.52 12.61 -10.61
N GLU A 490 -11.50 13.50 -10.52
CA GLU A 490 -11.29 14.88 -10.10
C GLU A 490 -11.16 14.94 -8.56
N VAL A 491 -10.17 15.69 -8.07
CA VAL A 491 -9.88 15.87 -6.65
C VAL A 491 -9.83 17.36 -6.30
N GLY A 492 -10.15 17.71 -5.06
CA GLY A 492 -10.09 19.08 -4.58
C GLY A 492 -11.31 19.49 -3.76
N GLN A 493 -11.11 20.38 -2.79
CA GLN A 493 -12.17 20.80 -1.87
C GLN A 493 -13.39 21.37 -2.62
N GLU A 494 -13.17 22.24 -3.61
CA GLU A 494 -14.27 22.81 -4.40
C GLU A 494 -15.09 21.74 -5.12
N LYS A 495 -14.41 20.69 -5.61
CA LYS A 495 -15.02 19.56 -6.29
C LYS A 495 -15.91 18.76 -5.34
N VAL A 496 -15.42 18.47 -4.14
CA VAL A 496 -16.20 17.77 -3.11
C VAL A 496 -17.37 18.62 -2.64
N VAL A 497 -17.18 19.92 -2.42
CA VAL A 497 -18.30 20.83 -2.07
C VAL A 497 -19.35 20.87 -3.17
N GLY A 498 -18.95 20.83 -4.44
CA GLY A 498 -19.87 20.69 -5.57
C GLY A 498 -20.68 19.39 -5.49
N LEU A 499 -20.00 18.27 -5.18
CA LEU A 499 -20.64 16.97 -5.00
C LEU A 499 -21.60 16.95 -3.81
N MET A 500 -21.21 17.57 -2.69
CA MET A 500 -22.07 17.70 -1.51
C MET A 500 -23.38 18.42 -1.83
N LYS A 501 -23.34 19.48 -2.65
CA LYS A 501 -24.57 20.17 -3.06
C LYS A 501 -25.51 19.26 -3.85
N LYS A 502 -24.95 18.40 -4.71
CA LYS A 502 -25.74 17.39 -5.44
C LYS A 502 -26.34 16.37 -4.46
N VAL A 503 -25.54 15.89 -3.50
CA VAL A 503 -25.99 14.95 -2.47
C VAL A 503 -27.04 15.54 -1.54
N SER A 504 -26.88 16.80 -1.10
CA SER A 504 -27.89 17.51 -0.32
C SER A 504 -29.25 17.45 -1.01
N GLN A 505 -29.30 17.67 -2.33
CA GLN A 505 -30.56 17.60 -3.08
C GLN A 505 -31.21 16.19 -3.05
N ILE A 506 -30.41 15.13 -3.03
CA ILE A 506 -30.90 13.74 -2.92
C ILE A 506 -31.46 13.46 -1.53
N ILE A 507 -30.74 13.90 -0.48
CA ILE A 507 -31.15 13.72 0.91
C ILE A 507 -32.41 14.55 1.18
N ASP A 508 -32.42 15.79 0.70
CA ASP A 508 -33.55 16.71 0.76
C ASP A 508 -34.79 16.05 0.15
N GLU A 509 -34.71 15.50 -1.07
CA GLU A 509 -35.84 14.80 -1.70
C GLU A 509 -36.36 13.63 -0.86
N SER A 510 -35.45 12.81 -0.31
CA SER A 510 -35.83 11.67 0.53
C SER A 510 -36.58 12.09 1.80
N VAL A 511 -36.15 13.20 2.41
CA VAL A 511 -36.81 13.81 3.58
C VAL A 511 -38.10 14.52 3.18
N PHE A 512 -38.16 15.14 2.00
CA PHE A 512 -39.34 15.83 1.48
C PHE A 512 -40.49 14.89 1.17
N LEU A 513 -40.22 13.65 0.72
CA LEU A 513 -41.26 12.66 0.49
C LEU A 513 -42.05 12.34 1.78
N ILE A 514 -41.38 12.32 2.94
CA ILE A 514 -42.06 12.15 4.25
C ILE A 514 -42.96 13.35 4.56
N PHE A 515 -42.51 14.57 4.25
CA PHE A 515 -43.32 15.78 4.44
C PHE A 515 -44.48 15.87 3.45
N GLU A 516 -44.32 15.38 2.23
CA GLU A 516 -45.39 15.29 1.24
C GLU A 516 -46.45 14.28 1.66
N ASP A 517 -46.05 13.09 2.11
CA ASP A 517 -46.97 12.08 2.66
C ASP A 517 -47.70 12.61 3.89
N LEU A 518 -47.01 13.36 4.78
CA LEU A 518 -47.64 14.01 5.93
C LEU A 518 -48.70 15.04 5.51
N LYS A 519 -48.46 15.78 4.43
CA LYS A 519 -49.45 16.68 3.86
C LYS A 519 -50.64 15.90 3.30
N VAL A 520 -50.39 14.85 2.51
CA VAL A 520 -51.46 14.00 1.95
C VAL A 520 -52.31 13.42 3.09
N LEU A 521 -51.67 12.85 4.12
CA LEU A 521 -52.34 12.37 5.33
C LEU A 521 -53.24 13.43 5.95
N THR A 522 -52.69 14.61 6.22
CA THR A 522 -53.40 15.69 6.90
C THR A 522 -54.59 16.20 6.08
N THR A 523 -54.39 16.44 4.78
CA THR A 523 -55.45 16.92 3.87
C THR A 523 -56.58 15.90 3.72
N ASN A 524 -56.26 14.61 3.57
CA ASN A 524 -57.28 13.58 3.39
C ASN A 524 -58.04 13.28 4.70
N ILE A 525 -57.39 13.29 5.87
CA ILE A 525 -58.08 13.19 7.16
C ILE A 525 -59.08 14.35 7.31
N GLN A 526 -58.64 15.57 7.04
CA GLN A 526 -59.49 16.75 7.17
C GLN A 526 -60.69 16.71 6.22
N ALA A 527 -60.47 16.38 4.94
CA ALA A 527 -61.55 16.21 3.97
C ALA A 527 -62.55 15.12 4.38
N TYR A 528 -62.06 14.00 4.92
CA TYR A 528 -62.91 12.92 5.42
C TYR A 528 -63.82 13.38 6.56
N PHE A 529 -63.26 14.09 7.55
CA PHE A 529 -64.04 14.66 8.66
C PHE A 529 -64.97 15.80 8.22
N GLY A 530 -64.50 16.70 7.34
CA GLY A 530 -65.28 17.82 6.80
C GLY A 530 -66.49 17.38 5.98
N ASN A 531 -66.38 16.24 5.30
CA ASN A 531 -67.49 15.60 4.59
C ASN A 531 -68.41 14.76 5.49
N GLY A 532 -68.21 14.81 6.81
CA GLY A 532 -69.03 14.11 7.80
C GLY A 532 -68.82 12.60 7.78
N LEU A 533 -67.60 12.13 7.52
CA LEU A 533 -67.19 10.72 7.54
C LEU A 533 -67.87 9.87 6.45
N LYS A 534 -68.12 10.45 5.28
CA LYS A 534 -68.86 9.79 4.18
C LYS A 534 -68.01 9.44 2.96
N ASP A 535 -66.79 9.97 2.88
CA ASP A 535 -65.92 9.82 1.72
C ASP A 535 -64.78 8.84 2.03
N ASP A 536 -65.08 7.55 1.90
CA ASP A 536 -64.14 6.46 2.22
C ASP A 536 -62.86 6.50 1.36
N GLU A 537 -62.87 7.20 0.22
CA GLU A 537 -61.68 7.40 -0.61
C GLU A 537 -60.65 8.29 0.11
N GLN A 538 -61.10 9.34 0.80
CA GLN A 538 -60.25 10.20 1.63
C GLN A 538 -59.71 9.42 2.83
N ALA A 539 -60.52 8.57 3.47
CA ALA A 539 -60.05 7.70 4.55
C ALA A 539 -58.98 6.73 4.07
N SER A 540 -59.15 6.12 2.88
CA SER A 540 -58.21 5.16 2.30
C SER A 540 -56.86 5.82 1.96
N ARG A 541 -56.88 6.99 1.30
CA ARG A 541 -55.65 7.74 0.97
C ARG A 541 -54.92 8.26 2.21
N ALA A 542 -55.65 8.61 3.27
CA ALA A 542 -55.05 8.95 4.55
C ALA A 542 -54.35 7.74 5.18
N ILE A 543 -54.97 6.56 5.15
CA ILE A 543 -54.34 5.33 5.65
C ILE A 543 -53.07 5.00 4.86
N GLU A 544 -53.12 5.03 3.53
CA GLU A 544 -51.96 4.80 2.66
C GLU A 544 -50.81 5.78 2.95
N ALA A 545 -51.11 7.07 3.12
CA ALA A 545 -50.11 8.06 3.46
C ALA A 545 -49.52 7.84 4.87
N SER A 546 -50.35 7.45 5.85
CA SER A 546 -49.90 7.11 7.19
C SER A 546 -48.97 5.88 7.20
N ASP A 547 -49.31 4.86 6.43
CA ASP A 547 -48.52 3.64 6.30
C ASP A 547 -47.19 3.95 5.60
N SER A 548 -47.20 4.74 4.52
CA SER A 548 -46.00 5.23 3.83
C SER A 548 -45.07 6.02 4.76
N ILE A 549 -45.61 6.93 5.59
CA ILE A 549 -44.81 7.64 6.61
C ILE A 549 -44.21 6.63 7.60
N GLY A 550 -45.00 5.68 8.07
CA GLY A 550 -44.56 4.65 9.02
C GLY A 550 -43.42 3.80 8.46
N GLU A 551 -43.54 3.35 7.20
CA GLU A 551 -42.53 2.58 6.49
C GLU A 551 -41.25 3.41 6.27
N ARG A 552 -41.34 4.60 5.68
CA ARG A 552 -40.19 5.47 5.42
C ARG A 552 -39.50 5.94 6.69
N THR A 553 -40.26 6.22 7.76
CA THR A 553 -39.68 6.59 9.06
C THR A 553 -39.01 5.39 9.73
N LYS A 554 -39.56 4.19 9.55
CA LYS A 554 -38.95 2.95 10.04
C LYS A 554 -37.67 2.60 9.27
N GLU A 555 -37.63 2.84 7.96
CA GLU A 555 -36.40 2.72 7.16
C GLU A 555 -35.27 3.66 7.63
N LEU A 556 -35.64 4.84 8.14
CA LEU A 556 -34.69 5.82 8.70
C LEU A 556 -34.33 5.55 10.16
N LYS A 557 -35.09 4.71 10.86
CA LYS A 557 -34.84 4.35 12.25
C LYS A 557 -33.79 3.25 12.30
N ASP A 558 -32.67 3.52 12.96
CA ASP A 558 -31.65 2.50 13.25
C ASP A 558 -32.29 1.26 13.88
N ASP A 559 -32.22 0.13 13.17
CA ASP A 559 -32.20 -1.17 13.82
C ASP A 559 -30.80 -1.32 14.44
N GLU A 560 -30.61 -0.77 15.64
CA GLU A 560 -29.53 -1.22 16.51
C GLU A 560 -29.76 -2.71 16.79
N ASN A 561 -28.96 -3.54 16.13
CA ASN A 561 -28.30 -4.71 16.71
C ASN A 561 -26.97 -4.97 16.00
#